data_AF-A0A1C6I2I1-F1
#
_entry.id   AF-A0A1C6I2I1-F1
#
_cell.length_a   1.000
_cell.length_b   1.000
_cell.length_c   1.000
_cell.angle_alpha   90.00
_cell.angle_beta   90.00
_cell.angle_gamma   90.00
#
_symmetry.space_group_name_H-M   'P 1'
#
loop_
_entity.id
_entity.type
_entity.pdbx_description
1 polymer ?
#
loop_
_entity_poly.entity_id
_entity_poly.type
_entity_poly.pdbx_seq_one_letter_code
_entity_poly.pdbx_strand_id
1 'polypeptide(L)'
;MRTGVYTVEQGRGVNECISRMQRRNVDTLLVVDEAGKYLGTVSITDIRLTGHVVDSIAPLIRCNMPVVQTEDNARACFDQLIESGSPYLVVLRPDKTVAGIVTKTSMASAMAERLWG
;
A
#
# COMPACT_ATOMS: atom_id res chain seq x y z
N MET A 1 -13.13 -2.51 0.38
CA MET A 1 -11.89 -1.89 -0.14
C MET A 1 -11.74 -0.50 0.45
N ARG A 2 -10.54 -0.10 0.90
CA ARG A 2 -10.28 1.30 1.30
C ARG A 2 -9.72 2.06 0.10
N THR A 3 -10.45 3.08 -0.34
CA THR A 3 -10.12 3.96 -1.48
C THR A 3 -9.25 5.16 -1.06
N GLY A 4 -9.24 5.52 0.23
CA GLY A 4 -8.39 6.57 0.80
C GLY A 4 -6.98 6.10 1.17
N VAL A 5 -6.27 5.50 0.23
CA VAL A 5 -4.86 5.11 0.40
C VAL A 5 -3.94 6.29 0.17
N TYR A 6 -2.92 6.42 1.02
CA TYR A 6 -1.99 7.55 0.97
C TYR A 6 -0.81 7.22 0.07
N THR A 7 -0.82 7.85 -1.11
CA THR A 7 0.29 7.78 -2.06
C THR A 7 1.24 8.97 -1.88
N VAL A 8 2.51 8.75 -2.22
CA VAL A 8 3.55 9.78 -2.33
C VAL A 8 4.38 9.52 -3.59
N GLU A 9 4.89 10.57 -4.20
CA GLU A 9 5.82 10.44 -5.33
C GLU A 9 7.21 9.97 -4.84
N GLN A 10 7.93 9.22 -5.67
CA GLN A 10 9.26 8.71 -5.32
C GLN A 10 10.29 9.79 -4.95
N GLY A 11 10.15 11.01 -5.49
CA GLY A 11 11.07 12.12 -5.24
C GLY A 11 10.88 12.84 -3.90
N ARG A 12 9.89 12.44 -3.08
CA ARG A 12 9.59 13.14 -1.83
C ARG A 12 10.65 12.92 -0.76
N GLY A 13 10.89 13.95 0.04
CA GLY A 13 11.88 13.92 1.11
C GLY A 13 11.47 13.01 2.27
N VAL A 14 12.46 12.43 2.95
CA VAL A 14 12.24 11.48 4.06
C VAL A 14 11.42 12.09 5.19
N ASN A 15 11.76 13.31 5.63
CA ASN A 15 11.04 14.00 6.72
C ASN A 15 9.59 14.34 6.36
N GLU A 16 9.33 14.70 5.09
CA GLU A 16 7.96 14.91 4.61
C GLU A 16 7.16 13.61 4.73
N CYS A 17 7.75 12.49 4.32
CA CYS A 17 7.10 11.18 4.38
C CYS A 17 6.82 10.74 5.82
N ILE A 18 7.75 10.94 6.76
CA ILE A 18 7.54 10.69 8.20
C ILE A 18 6.37 11.55 8.73
N SER A 19 6.34 12.84 8.37
CA SER A 19 5.25 13.73 8.80
C SER A 19 3.88 13.28 8.25
N ARG A 20 3.84 12.80 7.00
CA ARG A 20 2.63 12.22 6.40
C ARG A 20 2.20 10.94 7.12
N MET A 21 3.13 10.02 7.39
CA MET A 21 2.87 8.79 8.16
C MET A 21 2.24 9.12 9.52
N GLN A 22 2.83 10.05 10.27
CA GLN A 22 2.31 10.48 11.57
C GLN A 22 0.91 11.10 11.48
N ARG A 23 0.70 12.06 10.56
CA ARG A 23 -0.60 12.75 10.40
C ARG A 23 -1.72 11.80 9.96
N ARG A 24 -1.38 10.76 9.22
CA ARG A 24 -2.34 9.79 8.68
C ARG A 24 -2.48 8.54 9.53
N ASN A 25 -1.67 8.43 10.59
CA ASN A 25 -1.60 7.26 11.46
C ASN A 25 -1.36 5.95 10.67
N VAL A 26 -0.36 5.98 9.78
CA VAL A 26 0.08 4.82 8.99
C VAL A 26 1.59 4.64 9.14
N ASP A 27 2.04 3.39 9.08
CA ASP A 27 3.47 3.03 9.17
C ASP A 27 4.12 2.85 7.78
N THR A 28 3.31 2.76 6.72
CA THR A 28 3.74 2.53 5.35
C THR A 28 3.01 3.46 4.38
N LEU A 29 3.73 3.99 3.39
CA LEU A 29 3.17 4.77 2.29
C LEU A 29 3.28 4.00 0.97
N LEU A 30 2.28 4.15 0.10
CA LEU A 30 2.36 3.67 -1.28
C LEU A 30 3.15 4.70 -2.10
N VAL A 31 4.08 4.24 -2.93
CA VAL A 31 4.91 5.10 -3.76
C VAL A 31 4.46 5.01 -5.20
N VAL A 32 4.34 6.17 -5.86
CA VAL A 32 3.90 6.28 -7.25
C VAL A 32 4.87 7.14 -8.08
N ASP A 33 4.81 6.97 -9.40
CA ASP A 33 5.42 7.90 -10.34
C ASP A 33 4.55 9.16 -10.55
N GLU A 34 5.01 10.07 -11.41
CA GLU A 34 4.29 11.31 -11.76
C GLU A 34 2.94 11.06 -12.46
N ALA A 35 2.77 9.90 -13.09
CA ALA A 35 1.53 9.47 -13.71
C ALA A 35 0.61 8.70 -12.73
N GLY A 36 1.00 8.59 -11.45
CA GLY A 36 0.24 7.88 -10.42
C GLY A 36 0.36 6.35 -10.49
N LYS A 37 1.29 5.81 -11.30
CA LYS A 37 1.54 4.37 -11.40
C LYS A 37 2.29 3.88 -10.19
N TYR A 38 1.90 2.71 -9.70
CA TYR A 38 2.49 2.12 -8.52
C TYR A 38 3.95 1.71 -8.75
N LEU A 39 4.83 2.15 -7.84
CA LEU A 39 6.26 1.84 -7.84
C LEU A 39 6.67 0.92 -6.70
N GLY A 40 5.87 0.83 -5.64
CA GLY A 40 6.17 0.03 -4.45
C GLY A 40 5.70 0.71 -3.18
N THR A 41 6.31 0.36 -2.05
CA THR A 41 6.04 0.96 -0.74
C THR A 41 7.29 1.48 -0.08
N VAL A 42 7.12 2.38 0.89
CA VAL A 42 8.17 2.75 1.84
C VAL A 42 7.59 2.68 3.25
N SER A 43 8.24 1.90 4.12
CA SER A 43 7.83 1.75 5.52
C SER A 43 8.65 2.62 6.46
N ILE A 44 8.13 2.88 7.66
CA ILE A 44 8.88 3.52 8.74
C ILE A 44 10.11 2.69 9.14
N THR A 45 10.09 1.37 8.91
CA THR A 45 11.23 0.50 9.13
C THR A 45 12.34 0.74 8.11
N ASP A 46 12.00 0.87 6.81
CA ASP A 46 12.98 1.22 5.77
C ASP A 46 13.60 2.61 6.04
N ILE A 47 12.76 3.58 6.41
CA ILE A 47 13.21 4.93 6.79
C ILE A 47 14.12 4.90 8.01
N ARG A 48 13.78 4.13 9.05
CA ARG A 48 14.61 4.01 10.26
C ARG A 48 15.99 3.42 9.94
N LEU A 49 16.05 2.42 9.06
CA LEU A 49 17.28 1.70 8.74
C LEU A 49 18.24 2.52 7.87
N THR A 50 17.74 3.14 6.79
CA THR A 50 18.61 3.78 5.79
C THR A 50 18.17 5.19 5.40
N GLY A 51 17.10 5.73 5.97
CA GLY A 51 16.58 7.06 5.63
C GLY A 51 17.48 8.23 6.03
N HIS A 52 18.45 8.01 6.92
CA HIS A 52 19.39 9.06 7.37
C HIS A 52 20.55 9.33 6.39
N VAL A 53 20.73 8.49 5.36
CA VAL A 53 21.79 8.63 4.33
C VAL A 53 21.24 8.95 2.94
N VAL A 54 19.97 9.31 2.82
CA VAL A 54 19.31 9.65 1.55
C VAL A 54 18.44 10.88 1.68
N ASP A 55 18.36 11.67 0.62
CA ASP A 55 17.56 12.91 0.61
C ASP A 55 16.09 12.67 0.24
N SER A 56 15.80 11.55 -0.43
CA SER A 56 14.45 11.17 -0.89
C SER A 56 14.14 9.71 -0.58
N ILE A 57 12.87 9.34 -0.69
CA ILE A 57 12.41 7.96 -0.47
C ILE A 57 12.71 7.01 -1.64
N ALA A 58 13.11 7.51 -2.82
CA ALA A 58 13.30 6.67 -4.01
C ALA A 58 14.21 5.44 -3.78
N PRO A 59 15.36 5.54 -3.09
CA PRO A 59 16.23 4.38 -2.82
C PRO A 59 15.63 3.41 -1.78
N LEU A 60 14.60 3.83 -1.04
CA LEU A 60 13.97 3.07 0.03
C LEU A 60 12.77 2.24 -0.45
N ILE A 61 12.35 2.41 -1.70
CA ILE A 61 11.18 1.73 -2.26
C ILE A 61 11.37 0.20 -2.21
N ARG A 62 10.31 -0.50 -1.84
CA ARG A 62 10.21 -1.97 -1.82
C ARG A 62 9.04 -2.44 -2.66
N CYS A 63 9.25 -3.54 -3.39
CA CYS A 63 8.23 -4.18 -4.23
C CYS A 63 7.85 -5.56 -3.69
N ASN A 64 7.71 -5.68 -2.36
CA ASN A 64 7.41 -6.94 -1.67
C ASN A 64 5.92 -7.10 -1.31
N MET A 65 5.12 -6.04 -1.44
CA MET A 65 3.69 -6.12 -1.20
C MET A 65 2.97 -6.82 -2.35
N PRO A 66 2.07 -7.79 -2.06
CA PRO A 66 1.27 -8.44 -3.09
C PRO A 66 0.37 -7.43 -3.79
N VAL A 67 0.25 -7.59 -5.11
CA VAL A 67 -0.51 -6.74 -6.01
C VAL A 67 -1.58 -7.56 -6.71
N VAL A 68 -2.77 -6.99 -6.84
CA VAL A 68 -3.91 -7.53 -7.60
C VAL A 68 -4.48 -6.44 -8.52
N GLN A 69 -5.25 -6.82 -9.52
CA GLN A 69 -5.99 -5.92 -10.40
C GLN A 69 -7.43 -5.71 -9.92
N THR A 70 -8.07 -4.63 -10.34
CA THR A 70 -9.47 -4.33 -10.04
C THR A 70 -10.47 -5.37 -10.57
N GLU A 71 -10.09 -6.06 -11.63
CA GLU A 71 -10.86 -7.10 -12.31
C GLU A 71 -10.62 -8.51 -11.75
N ASP A 72 -9.67 -8.66 -10.81
CA ASP A 72 -9.37 -9.95 -10.22
C ASP A 72 -10.52 -10.48 -9.38
N ASN A 73 -10.68 -11.81 -9.39
CA ASN A 73 -11.70 -12.46 -8.59
C ASN A 73 -11.43 -12.26 -7.09
N ALA A 74 -12.47 -11.85 -6.34
CA ALA A 74 -12.36 -11.56 -4.92
C ALA A 74 -11.84 -12.76 -4.08
N ARG A 75 -12.17 -14.00 -4.46
CA ARG A 75 -11.67 -15.20 -3.77
C ARG A 75 -10.17 -15.39 -3.98
N ALA A 76 -9.70 -15.20 -5.21
CA ALA A 76 -8.26 -15.27 -5.51
C ALA A 76 -7.48 -14.17 -4.77
N CYS A 77 -8.03 -12.95 -4.71
CA CYS A 77 -7.46 -11.86 -3.89
C CYS A 77 -7.40 -12.24 -2.41
N PHE A 78 -8.44 -12.90 -1.89
CA PHE A 78 -8.48 -13.35 -0.50
C PHE A 78 -7.40 -14.40 -0.22
N ASP A 79 -7.33 -15.44 -1.03
CA ASP A 79 -6.34 -16.51 -0.90
C ASP A 79 -4.92 -15.92 -0.93
N GLN A 80 -4.65 -15.01 -1.86
CA GLN A 80 -3.36 -14.30 -1.95
C GLN A 80 -3.07 -13.45 -0.71
N LEU A 81 -4.05 -12.77 -0.10
CA LEU A 81 -3.80 -12.02 1.13
C LEU A 81 -3.43 -12.92 2.31
N ILE A 82 -4.09 -14.08 2.41
CA ILE A 82 -3.85 -15.03 3.50
C ILE A 82 -2.48 -15.70 3.31
N GLU A 83 -2.19 -16.20 2.10
CA GLU A 83 -0.96 -16.92 1.78
C GLU A 83 0.28 -16.03 1.82
N SER A 84 0.18 -14.77 1.40
CA SER A 84 1.32 -13.84 1.37
C SER A 84 1.86 -13.47 2.76
N GLY A 85 1.11 -13.76 3.84
CA GLY A 85 1.43 -13.28 5.19
C GLY A 85 1.36 -11.75 5.35
N SER A 86 1.07 -11.01 4.27
CA SER A 86 1.08 -9.55 4.24
C SER A 86 -0.12 -8.95 4.98
N PRO A 87 0.00 -7.73 5.54
CA PRO A 87 -1.09 -7.08 6.24
C PRO A 87 -2.21 -6.60 5.30
N TYR A 88 -1.84 -6.32 4.04
CA TYR A 88 -2.74 -5.87 2.99
C TYR A 88 -2.18 -6.24 1.61
N LEU A 89 -3.01 -6.07 0.59
CA LEU A 89 -2.63 -6.13 -0.81
C LEU A 89 -2.98 -4.82 -1.52
N VAL A 90 -2.19 -4.47 -2.52
CA VAL A 90 -2.37 -3.26 -3.34
C VAL A 90 -3.24 -3.60 -4.54
N VAL A 91 -4.30 -2.84 -4.76
CA VAL A 91 -5.20 -3.00 -5.90
C VAL A 91 -4.83 -1.96 -6.94
N LEU A 92 -4.50 -2.41 -8.15
CA LEU A 92 -4.22 -1.55 -9.29
C LEU A 92 -5.35 -1.57 -10.30
N ARG A 93 -5.51 -0.45 -11.00
CA ARG A 93 -6.30 -0.39 -12.24
C ARG A 93 -5.50 -0.99 -13.40
N PRO A 94 -6.14 -1.27 -14.56
CA PRO A 94 -5.46 -1.76 -15.76
C PRO A 94 -4.29 -0.86 -16.25
N ASP A 95 -4.36 0.45 -15.97
CA ASP A 95 -3.31 1.42 -16.30
C ASP A 95 -2.13 1.44 -15.31
N LYS A 96 -2.14 0.54 -14.32
CA LYS A 96 -1.20 0.40 -13.20
C LYS A 96 -1.25 1.51 -12.16
N THR A 97 -2.26 2.38 -12.19
CA THR A 97 -2.50 3.35 -11.13
C THR A 97 -3.12 2.68 -9.90
N VAL A 98 -2.88 3.24 -8.72
CA VAL A 98 -3.43 2.71 -7.47
C VAL A 98 -4.94 2.93 -7.39
N ALA A 99 -5.71 1.85 -7.27
CA ALA A 99 -7.15 1.88 -7.00
C ALA A 99 -7.46 1.90 -5.51
N GLY A 100 -6.65 1.22 -4.70
CA GLY A 100 -6.88 1.08 -3.27
C GLY A 100 -6.01 -0.01 -2.62
N ILE A 101 -6.35 -0.36 -1.38
CA ILE A 101 -5.86 -1.58 -0.72
C ILE A 101 -7.02 -2.41 -0.20
N VAL A 102 -6.73 -3.71 -0.02
CA VAL A 102 -7.56 -4.63 0.75
C VAL A 102 -6.75 -5.11 1.95
N THR A 103 -7.29 -4.89 3.14
CA THR A 103 -6.69 -5.35 4.40
C THR A 103 -7.46 -6.58 4.92
N LYS A 104 -6.80 -7.40 5.74
CA LYS A 104 -7.45 -8.54 6.42
C LYS A 104 -8.69 -8.11 7.19
N THR A 105 -8.61 -6.97 7.89
CA THR A 105 -9.74 -6.38 8.62
C THR A 105 -10.88 -5.98 7.70
N SER A 106 -10.58 -5.33 6.56
CA SER A 106 -11.62 -4.93 5.61
C SER A 106 -12.37 -6.12 5.00
N MET A 107 -11.69 -7.26 4.85
CA MET A 107 -12.32 -8.50 4.39
C MET A 107 -13.15 -9.15 5.50
N ALA A 108 -12.64 -9.21 6.73
CA ALA A 108 -13.41 -9.70 7.87
C ALA A 108 -14.73 -8.93 8.03
N SER A 109 -14.70 -7.61 7.91
CA SER A 109 -15.92 -6.78 7.92
C SER A 109 -16.88 -7.14 6.79
N ALA A 110 -16.39 -7.28 5.54
CA ALA A 110 -17.24 -7.62 4.40
C ALA A 110 -17.85 -9.03 4.51
N MET A 111 -17.14 -9.98 5.13
CA MET A 111 -17.66 -11.33 5.39
C MET A 111 -18.73 -11.31 6.48
N ALA A 112 -18.53 -10.53 7.55
CA ALA A 112 -19.52 -10.38 8.62
C ALA A 112 -20.85 -9.81 8.07
N GLU A 113 -20.78 -8.79 7.21
CA GLU A 113 -21.96 -8.24 6.54
C GLU A 113 -22.69 -9.28 5.68
N ARG A 114 -21.97 -10.19 5.01
CA ARG A 114 -22.59 -11.25 4.20
C ARG A 114 -23.19 -12.39 5.01
N LEU A 115 -22.64 -12.69 6.18
CA LEU A 115 -23.09 -13.81 7.02
C LEU A 115 -24.27 -13.43 7.92
N TRP A 116 -24.36 -12.15 8.30
CA TRP A 116 -25.32 -11.66 9.29
C TRP A 116 -26.16 -10.47 8.82
N GLY A 117 -25.99 -10.02 7.57
CA GLY A 117 -26.82 -9.02 6.91
C GLY A 117 -27.90 -9.62 6.01
#